data_AF-A0AAV2TIK3-F1
#
_entry.id   AF-A0AAV2TIK3-F1
#
_cell.length_a   1.000
_cell.length_b   1.000
_cell.length_c   1.000
_cell.angle_alpha   90.00
_cell.angle_beta   90.00
_cell.angle_gamma   90.00
#
_symmetry.space_group_name_H-M   'P 1'
#
loop_
_entity.id
_entity.type
_entity.pdbx_description
1 polymer ?
#
loop_
_entity_poly.entity_id
_entity_poly.type
_entity_poly.pdbx_seq_one_letter_code
_entity_poly.pdbx_strand_id
1 'polypeptide(L)'
;MRAHTILTLALVSLSVTVSGLKQAVETINLRDFFRRVRDHGTGRNNEYWDAMAYSYETLLRVNKIPCSHGISTDQLQDCSDRFGNGAKSESLTRAMDYVTKVGMYDQKEYESIRKRGQCIQNPAYFKPIWKLSLVSDTSALVTALRNNRSAVLKLMVDKDFENFKGRRFTTSYDPSNPEMLTAYVTLTGFARRSNGTITWLIHGNRGNSWGRNGLILADSKITQPYLEAFVLEPP
;
A
#
# COMPACT_ATOMS: atom_id res chain seq x y z
N MET A 1 31.61 -8.97 -25.33
CA MET A 1 31.65 -8.10 -24.14
C MET A 1 30.68 -6.95 -24.35
N ARG A 2 29.47 -7.01 -23.76
CA ARG A 2 28.48 -5.93 -23.82
C ARG A 2 28.41 -5.27 -22.44
N ALA A 3 28.80 -4.00 -22.39
CA ALA A 3 28.74 -3.19 -21.18
C ALA A 3 27.27 -3.05 -20.72
N HIS A 4 27.00 -3.44 -19.48
CA HIS A 4 25.75 -3.09 -18.80
C HIS A 4 25.93 -1.70 -18.21
N THR A 5 25.26 -0.72 -18.82
CA THR A 5 25.11 0.62 -18.27
C THR A 5 24.18 0.54 -17.06
N ILE A 6 24.75 0.53 -15.86
CA ILE A 6 24.00 0.70 -14.61
C ILE A 6 23.55 2.16 -14.57
N LEU A 7 22.28 2.40 -14.89
CA LEU A 7 21.66 3.71 -14.74
C LEU A 7 21.48 3.98 -13.25
N THR A 8 22.40 4.75 -12.66
CA THR A 8 22.28 5.21 -11.28
C THR A 8 21.10 6.18 -11.21
N LEU A 9 19.96 5.76 -10.67
CA LEU A 9 18.85 6.66 -10.38
C LEU A 9 19.34 7.71 -9.38
N ALA A 10 19.47 8.94 -9.83
CA ALA A 10 19.72 10.08 -8.95
C ALA A 10 18.59 10.16 -7.91
N LEU A 11 18.95 9.96 -6.64
CA LEU A 11 18.11 10.31 -5.49
C LEU A 11 17.87 11.83 -5.53
N VAL A 12 16.79 12.25 -6.17
CA VAL A 12 16.30 13.62 -6.02
C VAL A 12 15.79 13.75 -4.59
N SER A 13 16.60 14.39 -3.73
CA SER A 13 16.17 14.87 -2.43
C SER A 13 15.18 16.01 -2.63
N LEU A 14 13.92 15.67 -2.88
CA LEU A 14 12.81 16.62 -2.81
C LEU A 14 12.56 16.95 -1.33
N SER A 15 13.26 17.95 -0.82
CA SER A 15 13.00 18.61 0.46
C SER A 15 11.70 19.42 0.37
N VAL A 16 10.56 18.73 0.41
CA VAL A 16 9.26 19.37 0.60
C VAL A 16 9.09 19.68 2.09
N THR A 17 9.20 20.96 2.44
CA THR A 17 8.93 21.50 3.78
C THR A 17 7.43 21.39 4.10
N VAL A 18 7.00 20.22 4.55
CA VAL A 18 5.73 20.09 5.27
C VAL A 18 5.93 20.73 6.65
N SER A 19 5.19 21.80 6.93
CA SER A 19 5.17 22.51 8.22
C SER A 19 4.89 21.54 9.37
N GLY A 20 5.95 20.97 9.96
CA GLY A 20 5.92 19.94 11.01
C GLY A 20 6.94 18.80 10.83
N LEU A 21 7.74 18.83 9.75
CA LEU A 21 8.90 17.93 9.53
C LEU A 21 10.24 18.68 9.58
N LYS A 22 10.32 19.85 10.22
CA LYS A 22 11.47 20.79 10.21
C LYS A 22 12.83 20.23 10.72
N GLN A 23 12.92 18.96 11.10
CA GLN A 23 14.15 18.28 11.58
C GLN A 23 14.37 16.88 10.97
N ALA A 24 13.68 16.55 9.88
CA ALA A 24 13.90 15.28 9.20
C ALA A 24 15.21 15.33 8.40
N VAL A 25 16.12 14.38 8.66
CA VAL A 25 17.36 14.17 7.88
C VAL A 25 17.11 13.36 6.61
N GLU A 26 15.93 12.76 6.51
CA GLU A 26 15.48 12.04 5.33
C GLU A 26 13.96 12.09 5.23
N THR A 27 13.42 12.24 4.02
CA THR A 27 11.97 12.22 3.78
C THR A 27 11.64 11.61 2.42
N ILE A 28 10.66 10.72 2.42
CA ILE A 28 9.88 10.37 1.23
C ILE A 28 8.44 10.80 1.52
N ASN A 29 7.91 11.68 0.67
CA ASN A 29 6.52 12.09 0.73
C ASN A 29 5.94 12.01 -0.67
N LEU A 30 5.01 11.07 -0.85
CA LEU A 30 4.41 10.79 -2.13
C LEU A 30 2.98 11.32 -2.22
N ARG A 31 2.57 12.24 -1.32
CA ARG A 31 1.23 12.85 -1.34
C ARG A 31 0.80 13.31 -2.74
N ASP A 32 1.70 13.97 -3.48
CA ASP A 32 1.37 14.49 -4.83
C ASP A 32 1.41 13.41 -5.93
N PHE A 33 2.20 12.35 -5.71
CA PHE A 33 2.14 11.14 -6.53
C PHE A 33 0.77 10.47 -6.36
N PHE A 34 0.22 10.52 -5.14
CA PHE A 34 -0.98 9.79 -4.73
C PHE A 34 -2.30 10.55 -4.80
N ARG A 35 -2.30 11.88 -5.02
CA ARG A 35 -3.53 12.66 -5.30
C ARG A 35 -4.36 12.13 -6.50
N ARG A 36 -3.81 11.20 -7.27
CA ARG A 36 -4.41 10.60 -8.47
C ARG A 36 -4.63 9.08 -8.36
N VAL A 37 -4.25 8.45 -7.25
CA VAL A 37 -4.62 7.06 -6.97
C VAL A 37 -6.03 7.08 -6.41
N ARG A 38 -6.88 6.16 -6.88
CA ARG A 38 -8.30 6.13 -6.55
C ARG A 38 -8.49 5.93 -5.05
N ASP A 39 -9.41 6.69 -4.45
CA ASP A 39 -9.93 6.34 -3.13
C ASP A 39 -10.82 5.11 -3.30
N HIS A 40 -10.33 3.95 -2.85
CA HIS A 40 -11.08 2.70 -2.93
C HIS A 40 -12.22 2.62 -1.89
N GLY A 41 -12.36 3.62 -1.01
CA GLY A 41 -13.28 3.70 0.14
C GLY A 41 -14.78 3.67 -0.20
N THR A 42 -15.27 2.57 -0.77
CA THR A 42 -16.64 2.39 -1.26
C THR A 42 -17.51 1.52 -0.35
N GLY A 43 -17.11 1.31 0.91
CA GLY A 43 -18.00 0.71 1.92
C GLY A 43 -18.26 -0.79 1.75
N ARG A 44 -17.37 -1.52 1.07
CA ARG A 44 -17.31 -2.99 1.17
C ARG A 44 -16.11 -3.38 2.03
N ASN A 45 -16.37 -4.26 2.99
CA ASN A 45 -15.49 -4.67 4.10
C ASN A 45 -14.18 -5.36 3.66
N ASN A 46 -13.31 -4.71 2.90
CA ASN A 46 -12.05 -5.34 2.54
C ASN A 46 -10.88 -4.34 2.41
N GLU A 47 -10.52 -3.79 3.58
CA GLU A 47 -9.36 -2.94 3.79
C GLU A 47 -8.08 -3.52 3.17
N TYR A 48 -7.96 -4.84 3.26
CA TYR A 48 -6.89 -5.63 2.69
C TYR A 48 -6.78 -5.51 1.16
N TRP A 49 -7.88 -5.61 0.40
CA TRP A 49 -7.86 -5.49 -1.07
C TRP A 49 -7.45 -4.09 -1.50
N ASP A 50 -7.94 -3.08 -0.79
CA ASP A 50 -7.67 -1.69 -1.11
C ASP A 50 -6.20 -1.33 -0.88
N ALA A 51 -5.62 -1.78 0.25
CA ALA A 51 -4.22 -1.54 0.54
C ALA A 51 -3.30 -2.22 -0.49
N MET A 52 -3.67 -3.43 -0.93
CA MET A 52 -2.96 -4.17 -1.96
C MET A 52 -3.07 -3.48 -3.33
N ALA A 53 -4.28 -3.10 -3.75
CA ALA A 53 -4.52 -2.40 -5.01
C ALA A 53 -3.72 -1.09 -5.08
N TYR A 54 -3.71 -0.33 -4.00
CA TYR A 54 -2.92 0.88 -3.90
C TYR A 54 -1.42 0.63 -4.10
N SER A 55 -0.86 -0.41 -3.46
CA SER A 55 0.56 -0.75 -3.60
C SER A 55 0.88 -1.20 -5.03
N TYR A 56 -0.03 -1.93 -5.66
CA TYR A 56 0.10 -2.39 -7.04
C TYR A 56 0.06 -1.24 -8.05
N GLU A 57 -0.92 -0.34 -7.92
CA GLU A 57 -1.07 0.85 -8.76
C GLU A 57 0.13 1.79 -8.62
N THR A 58 0.70 1.87 -7.42
CA THR A 58 1.96 2.57 -7.18
C THR A 58 3.06 2.04 -8.08
N LEU A 59 3.25 0.72 -8.11
CA LEU A 59 4.27 0.11 -8.97
C LEU A 59 3.95 0.23 -10.46
N LEU A 60 2.69 0.11 -10.87
CA LEU A 60 2.30 0.31 -12.27
C LEU A 60 2.77 1.69 -12.71
N ARG A 61 2.52 2.69 -11.87
CA ARG A 61 2.88 4.07 -12.13
C ARG A 61 4.38 4.36 -12.07
N VAL A 62 5.10 3.83 -11.08
CA VAL A 62 6.57 3.94 -10.99
C VAL A 62 7.22 3.36 -12.25
N ASN A 63 6.69 2.25 -12.75
CA ASN A 63 7.18 1.57 -13.95
C ASN A 63 6.54 2.07 -15.26
N LYS A 64 5.76 3.16 -15.21
CA LYS A 64 5.10 3.78 -16.37
C LYS A 64 4.20 2.82 -17.16
N ILE A 65 3.61 1.83 -16.48
CA ILE A 65 2.60 0.93 -17.04
C ILE A 65 1.26 1.67 -16.99
N PRO A 66 0.59 1.88 -18.14
CA PRO A 66 -0.68 2.60 -18.17
C PRO A 66 -1.77 1.89 -17.36
N CYS A 67 -2.43 2.59 -16.46
CA CYS A 67 -3.62 2.13 -15.73
C CYS A 67 -4.43 3.38 -15.39
N SER A 68 -5.63 3.50 -15.95
CA SER A 68 -6.34 4.79 -15.99
C SER A 68 -7.30 4.96 -14.82
N HIS A 69 -7.93 3.90 -14.35
CA HIS A 69 -8.93 3.94 -13.27
C HIS A 69 -8.58 3.03 -12.08
N GLY A 70 -7.34 2.56 -12.02
CA GLY A 70 -6.86 1.65 -10.99
C GLY A 70 -7.16 0.19 -11.31
N ILE A 71 -6.60 -0.72 -10.52
CA ILE A 71 -6.88 -2.15 -10.68
C ILE A 71 -8.22 -2.51 -10.06
N SER A 72 -8.87 -3.55 -10.60
CA SER A 72 -10.18 -3.98 -10.14
C SER A 72 -10.15 -4.72 -8.79
N THR A 73 -10.48 -4.06 -7.68
CA THR A 73 -10.65 -4.76 -6.39
C THR A 73 -11.89 -5.67 -6.39
N ASP A 74 -12.91 -5.31 -7.18
CA ASP A 74 -14.09 -6.16 -7.43
C ASP A 74 -13.68 -7.50 -8.08
N GLN A 75 -12.71 -7.50 -9.02
CA GLN A 75 -12.24 -8.74 -9.64
C GLN A 75 -11.53 -9.64 -8.64
N LEU A 76 -10.70 -9.07 -7.76
CA LEU A 76 -10.06 -9.85 -6.70
C LEU A 76 -11.14 -10.52 -5.83
N GLN A 77 -12.15 -9.77 -5.40
CA GLN A 77 -13.24 -10.31 -4.62
C GLN A 77 -14.05 -11.39 -5.36
N ASP A 78 -14.38 -11.18 -6.64
CA ASP A 78 -15.27 -12.06 -7.38
C ASP A 78 -14.55 -13.34 -7.88
N CYS A 79 -13.23 -13.26 -8.16
CA CYS A 79 -12.53 -14.29 -8.93
C CYS A 79 -11.41 -15.04 -8.21
N SER A 80 -10.99 -14.58 -7.02
CA SER A 80 -9.82 -15.15 -6.36
C SER A 80 -10.15 -16.26 -5.35
N ASP A 81 -11.43 -16.63 -5.19
CA ASP A 81 -11.91 -17.73 -4.34
C ASP A 81 -11.11 -19.04 -4.53
N ARG A 82 -10.82 -19.42 -5.78
CA ARG A 82 -10.06 -20.64 -6.10
C ARG A 82 -8.60 -20.63 -5.61
N PHE A 83 -8.09 -19.45 -5.27
CA PHE A 83 -6.78 -19.26 -4.64
C PHE A 83 -6.89 -19.20 -3.11
N GLY A 84 -8.09 -19.43 -2.56
CA GLY A 84 -8.38 -19.34 -1.14
C GLY A 84 -8.52 -17.90 -0.65
N ASN A 85 -8.90 -16.97 -1.53
CA ASN A 85 -9.03 -15.53 -1.27
C ASN A 85 -10.50 -15.04 -1.32
N GLY A 86 -11.47 -15.90 -1.04
CA GLY A 86 -12.86 -15.44 -1.09
C GLY A 86 -13.16 -14.32 -0.11
N ALA A 87 -14.40 -13.82 -0.11
CA ALA A 87 -14.80 -12.60 0.61
C ALA A 87 -14.48 -12.53 2.13
N LYS A 88 -13.95 -13.60 2.73
CA LYS A 88 -13.52 -13.71 4.14
C LYS A 88 -12.03 -14.02 4.34
N SER A 89 -11.20 -14.02 3.29
CA SER A 89 -9.77 -14.33 3.40
C SER A 89 -8.89 -13.11 3.13
N GLU A 90 -7.88 -12.91 3.99
CA GLU A 90 -6.98 -11.75 4.01
C GLU A 90 -5.51 -12.17 3.77
N SER A 91 -5.23 -12.94 2.70
CA SER A 91 -3.87 -13.47 2.46
C SER A 91 -3.16 -12.82 1.26
N LEU A 92 -2.29 -11.82 1.51
CA LEU A 92 -1.66 -11.01 0.45
C LEU A 92 -0.87 -11.88 -0.52
N THR A 93 -0.23 -12.93 -0.01
CA THR A 93 0.48 -13.93 -0.81
C THR A 93 -0.45 -14.62 -1.81
N ARG A 94 -1.61 -15.10 -1.36
CA ARG A 94 -2.58 -15.76 -2.24
C ARG A 94 -3.19 -14.79 -3.24
N ALA A 95 -3.43 -13.55 -2.85
CA ALA A 95 -3.87 -12.50 -3.78
C ALA A 95 -2.84 -12.27 -4.89
N MET A 96 -1.57 -12.20 -4.52
CA MET A 96 -0.49 -12.05 -5.48
C MET A 96 -0.30 -13.28 -6.37
N ASP A 97 -0.57 -14.48 -5.87
CA ASP A 97 -0.66 -15.68 -6.68
C ASP A 97 -1.76 -15.56 -7.75
N TYR A 98 -2.94 -15.06 -7.37
CA TYR A 98 -4.03 -14.78 -8.33
C TYR A 98 -3.57 -13.80 -9.40
N VAL A 99 -3.04 -12.64 -8.99
CA VAL A 99 -2.59 -11.58 -9.90
C VAL A 99 -1.50 -12.09 -10.84
N THR A 100 -0.53 -12.84 -10.33
CA THR A 100 0.59 -13.36 -11.14
C THR A 100 0.14 -14.43 -12.13
N LYS A 101 -0.85 -15.27 -11.79
CA LYS A 101 -1.33 -16.36 -12.66
C LYS A 101 -2.40 -15.89 -13.64
N VAL A 102 -3.32 -15.04 -13.20
CA VAL A 102 -4.51 -14.61 -13.95
C VAL A 102 -4.36 -13.22 -14.55
N GLY A 103 -3.84 -12.28 -13.77
CA GLY A 103 -3.77 -10.86 -14.08
C GLY A 103 -5.03 -10.08 -13.67
N MET A 104 -4.98 -8.76 -13.86
CA MET A 104 -5.98 -7.80 -13.42
C MET A 104 -6.58 -6.99 -14.58
N TYR A 105 -7.84 -6.62 -14.45
CA TYR A 105 -8.53 -5.61 -15.24
C TYR A 105 -8.33 -4.22 -14.63
N ASP A 106 -8.47 -3.19 -15.46
CA ASP A 106 -8.81 -1.85 -14.99
C ASP A 106 -10.19 -1.90 -14.31
N GLN A 107 -10.36 -1.16 -13.21
CA GLN A 107 -11.61 -1.20 -12.45
C GLN A 107 -12.82 -0.91 -13.35
N LYS A 108 -12.77 0.17 -14.13
CA LYS A 108 -13.93 0.64 -14.89
C LYS A 108 -14.33 -0.36 -15.97
N GLU A 109 -13.34 -1.00 -16.57
CA GLU A 109 -13.56 -2.06 -17.56
C GLU A 109 -14.21 -3.27 -16.90
N TYR A 110 -13.69 -3.71 -15.75
CA TYR A 110 -14.29 -4.81 -15.00
C TYR A 110 -15.74 -4.52 -14.60
N GLU A 111 -16.00 -3.32 -14.09
CA GLU A 111 -17.36 -2.86 -13.74
C GLU A 111 -18.32 -2.86 -14.94
N SER A 112 -17.82 -2.53 -16.14
CA SER A 112 -18.65 -2.48 -17.35
C SER A 112 -19.07 -3.85 -17.88
N ILE A 113 -18.25 -4.88 -17.65
CA ILE A 113 -18.50 -6.24 -18.15
C ILE A 113 -19.09 -7.16 -17.07
N ARG A 114 -18.84 -6.88 -15.78
CA ARG A 114 -19.30 -7.73 -14.68
C ARG A 114 -20.81 -7.61 -14.47
N LYS A 115 -21.46 -8.75 -14.34
CA LYS A 115 -22.72 -8.83 -13.61
C LYS A 115 -22.40 -9.10 -12.14
N ARG A 116 -23.13 -8.49 -11.22
CA ARG A 116 -22.89 -8.62 -9.77
C ARG A 116 -22.78 -10.11 -9.37
N GLY A 117 -21.67 -10.49 -8.74
CA GLY A 117 -21.42 -11.86 -8.27
C GLY A 117 -20.95 -12.85 -9.35
N GLN A 118 -20.62 -12.38 -10.55
CA GLN A 118 -20.03 -13.22 -11.59
C GLN A 118 -18.54 -12.91 -11.76
N CYS A 119 -17.72 -13.94 -11.55
CA CYS A 119 -16.31 -13.88 -11.89
C CYS A 119 -16.13 -13.86 -13.41
N ILE A 120 -15.52 -12.79 -13.93
CA ILE A 120 -15.08 -12.71 -15.33
C ILE A 120 -13.56 -12.77 -15.39
N GLN A 121 -13.04 -13.79 -16.07
CA GLN A 121 -11.61 -14.02 -16.30
C GLN A 121 -11.39 -14.17 -17.82
N ASN A 122 -11.36 -13.06 -18.55
CA ASN A 122 -10.89 -13.05 -19.93
C ASN A 122 -9.88 -11.88 -20.09
N PRO A 123 -9.08 -11.82 -21.18
CA PRO A 123 -7.65 -11.57 -21.03
C PRO A 123 -7.34 -10.35 -20.16
N ALA A 124 -6.57 -10.61 -19.09
CA ALA A 124 -6.19 -9.59 -18.15
C ALA A 124 -5.39 -8.48 -18.84
N TYR A 125 -5.73 -7.23 -18.53
CA TYR A 125 -5.04 -6.05 -19.02
C TYR A 125 -3.65 -5.90 -18.41
N PHE A 126 -3.50 -6.31 -17.15
CA PHE A 126 -2.24 -6.19 -16.41
C PHE A 126 -1.81 -7.55 -15.88
N LYS A 127 -0.63 -8.00 -16.29
CA LYS A 127 0.02 -9.18 -15.71
C LYS A 127 1.53 -8.93 -15.44
N PRO A 128 1.92 -7.83 -14.78
CA PRO A 128 3.29 -7.68 -14.34
C PRO A 128 3.66 -8.80 -13.35
N ILE A 129 4.85 -9.35 -13.54
CA ILE A 129 5.41 -10.40 -12.70
C ILE A 129 6.11 -9.68 -11.54
N TRP A 130 5.39 -9.43 -10.45
CA TRP A 130 5.96 -8.83 -9.24
C TRP A 130 6.00 -9.83 -8.11
N LYS A 131 7.11 -9.81 -7.37
CA LYS A 131 7.28 -10.64 -6.19
C LYS A 131 6.71 -9.91 -4.98
N LEU A 132 5.95 -10.64 -4.17
CA LEU A 132 5.56 -10.17 -2.84
C LEU A 132 6.57 -10.67 -1.82
N SER A 133 7.16 -9.75 -1.07
CA SER A 133 8.12 -10.04 0.00
C SER A 133 7.54 -9.56 1.33
N LEU A 134 7.61 -10.41 2.36
CA LEU A 134 7.31 -10.02 3.74
C LEU A 134 8.56 -9.37 4.34
N VAL A 135 8.38 -8.19 4.93
CA VAL A 135 9.39 -7.38 5.58
C VAL A 135 9.02 -7.19 7.05
N SER A 136 9.96 -7.50 7.93
CA SER A 136 9.78 -7.47 9.38
C SER A 136 10.78 -6.59 10.13
N ASP A 137 11.66 -5.87 9.42
CA ASP A 137 12.56 -4.89 10.01
C ASP A 137 12.40 -3.49 9.40
N THR A 138 12.63 -2.48 10.22
CA THR A 138 12.43 -1.07 9.85
C THR A 138 13.38 -0.61 8.74
N SER A 139 14.59 -1.16 8.66
CA SER A 139 15.60 -0.76 7.67
C SER A 139 15.23 -1.27 6.28
N ALA A 140 14.81 -2.53 6.17
CA ALA A 140 14.28 -3.11 4.95
C ALA A 140 13.00 -2.40 4.52
N LEU A 141 12.10 -2.04 5.45
CA LEU A 141 10.89 -1.28 5.11
C LEU A 141 11.22 0.11 4.54
N VAL A 142 12.18 0.82 5.15
CA VAL A 142 12.68 2.10 4.61
C VAL A 142 13.27 1.91 3.22
N THR A 143 14.06 0.86 3.01
CA THR A 143 14.64 0.53 1.70
C THR A 143 13.56 0.23 0.66
N ALA A 144 12.55 -0.55 1.04
CA ALA A 144 11.40 -0.84 0.19
C ALA A 144 10.64 0.43 -0.21
N LEU A 145 10.38 1.36 0.73
CA LEU A 145 9.73 2.63 0.42
C LEU A 145 10.56 3.53 -0.50
N ARG A 146 11.90 3.44 -0.44
CA ARG A 146 12.79 4.14 -1.40
C ARG A 146 12.65 3.59 -2.81
N ASN A 147 12.63 2.26 -2.94
CA ASN A 147 12.67 1.58 -4.24
C ASN A 147 11.27 1.50 -4.88
N ASN A 148 10.30 1.05 -4.11
CA ASN A 148 8.98 0.62 -4.58
C ASN A 148 7.90 1.67 -4.32
N ARG A 149 8.21 2.73 -3.55
CA ARG A 149 7.32 3.88 -3.26
C ARG A 149 6.09 3.55 -2.42
N SER A 150 5.80 2.28 -2.15
CA SER A 150 4.77 1.85 -1.21
C SER A 150 5.13 0.55 -0.50
N ALA A 151 4.47 0.31 0.63
CA ALA A 151 4.42 -0.99 1.30
C ALA A 151 3.04 -1.15 1.95
N VAL A 152 2.49 -2.36 1.97
CA VAL A 152 1.26 -2.65 2.71
C VAL A 152 1.64 -2.99 4.14
N LEU A 153 1.18 -2.21 5.12
CA LEU A 153 1.41 -2.46 6.53
C LEU A 153 0.18 -3.12 7.13
N LYS A 154 0.38 -4.28 7.79
CA LYS A 154 -0.62 -4.87 8.68
C LYS A 154 -0.39 -4.32 10.08
N LEU A 155 -1.43 -3.75 10.69
CA LEU A 155 -1.34 -3.09 11.99
C LEU A 155 -2.57 -3.35 12.86
N MET A 156 -2.38 -3.20 14.16
CA MET A 156 -3.48 -3.22 15.12
C MET A 156 -4.17 -1.86 15.12
N VAL A 157 -5.49 -1.87 14.98
CA VAL A 157 -6.33 -0.67 15.04
C VAL A 157 -7.30 -0.73 16.20
N ASP A 158 -7.57 0.44 16.75
CA ASP A 158 -8.63 0.69 17.71
C ASP A 158 -9.62 1.71 17.16
N LYS A 159 -10.69 1.96 17.90
CA LYS A 159 -11.70 2.95 17.50
C LYS A 159 -11.13 4.35 17.28
N ASP A 160 -10.06 4.71 17.99
CA ASP A 160 -9.40 6.00 17.85
C ASP A 160 -8.69 6.09 16.50
N PHE A 161 -8.01 5.04 16.07
CA PHE A 161 -7.46 4.92 14.73
C PHE A 161 -8.58 4.95 13.69
N GLU A 162 -9.62 4.13 13.83
CA GLU A 162 -10.71 4.02 12.85
C GLU A 162 -11.42 5.36 12.60
N ASN A 163 -11.62 6.15 13.65
CA ASN A 163 -12.33 7.43 13.59
C ASN A 163 -11.39 8.64 13.49
N PHE A 164 -10.09 8.43 13.32
CA PHE A 164 -9.10 9.50 13.40
C PHE A 164 -9.36 10.61 12.38
N LYS A 165 -9.45 11.86 12.86
CA LYS A 165 -9.60 13.09 12.03
C LYS A 165 -8.40 14.04 12.14
N GLY A 166 -7.38 13.64 12.89
CA GLY A 166 -6.21 14.44 13.16
C GLY A 166 -5.19 14.40 12.03
N ARG A 167 -4.00 14.94 12.31
CA ARG A 167 -2.85 14.88 11.39
C ARG A 167 -1.78 13.88 11.83
N ARG A 168 -1.51 13.80 13.14
CA ARG A 168 -0.49 12.93 13.73
C ARG A 168 -1.16 11.95 14.68
N PHE A 169 -1.03 10.67 14.39
CA PHE A 169 -1.55 9.58 15.20
C PHE A 169 -0.42 8.96 16.02
N THR A 170 -0.73 8.65 17.27
CA THR A 170 0.17 7.93 18.18
C THR A 170 -0.65 6.82 18.78
N THR A 171 -0.17 5.58 18.67
CA THR A 171 -0.87 4.43 19.25
C THR A 171 -0.57 4.32 20.74
N SER A 172 -1.62 4.19 21.56
CA SER A 172 -1.49 3.84 22.98
C SER A 172 -1.15 2.36 23.16
N TYR A 173 -1.51 1.51 22.19
CA TYR A 173 -1.30 0.08 22.25
C TYR A 173 0.17 -0.31 22.28
N ASP A 174 0.47 -1.27 23.12
CA ASP A 174 1.67 -2.10 23.04
C ASP A 174 1.31 -3.32 22.18
N PRO A 175 1.83 -3.45 20.95
CA PRO A 175 1.46 -4.57 20.09
C PRO A 175 2.17 -5.86 20.49
N SER A 176 2.46 -6.12 21.76
CA SER A 176 3.12 -7.34 22.24
C SER A 176 2.39 -8.66 21.88
N ASN A 177 1.18 -8.58 21.31
CA ASN A 177 0.47 -9.72 20.70
C ASN A 177 0.26 -9.53 19.18
N PRO A 178 0.93 -10.33 18.31
CA PRO A 178 0.77 -10.27 16.86
C PRO A 178 -0.61 -10.74 16.37
N GLU A 179 -1.39 -11.46 17.17
CA GLU A 179 -2.76 -11.86 16.82
C GLU A 179 -3.74 -10.68 16.79
N MET A 180 -3.33 -9.50 17.28
CA MET A 180 -4.16 -8.28 17.29
C MET A 180 -3.98 -7.41 16.03
N LEU A 181 -3.17 -7.85 15.06
CA LEU A 181 -3.02 -7.17 13.78
C LEU A 181 -4.23 -7.45 12.88
N THR A 182 -5.12 -6.48 12.72
CA THR A 182 -6.43 -6.67 12.07
C THR A 182 -6.69 -5.76 10.88
N ALA A 183 -5.91 -4.69 10.70
CA ALA A 183 -6.10 -3.77 9.58
C ALA A 183 -4.92 -3.77 8.63
N TYR A 184 -5.21 -3.47 7.37
CA TYR A 184 -4.22 -3.28 6.32
C TYR A 184 -4.30 -1.84 5.82
N VAL A 185 -3.16 -1.16 5.80
CA VAL A 185 -3.02 0.20 5.26
C VAL A 185 -1.83 0.28 4.33
N THR A 186 -1.70 1.38 3.60
CA THR A 186 -0.54 1.58 2.72
C THR A 186 0.41 2.62 3.30
N LEU A 187 1.65 2.22 3.54
CA LEU A 187 2.75 3.15 3.78
C LEU A 187 3.16 3.80 2.46
N THR A 188 3.19 5.12 2.45
CA THR A 188 3.46 5.94 1.25
C THR A 188 4.63 6.90 1.46
N GLY A 189 5.32 6.75 2.57
CA GLY A 189 6.44 7.61 2.89
C GLY A 189 6.86 7.50 4.34
N PHE A 190 7.95 8.18 4.64
CA PHE A 190 8.47 8.30 6.00
C PHE A 190 9.30 9.58 6.11
N ALA A 191 9.51 10.01 7.35
CA ALA A 191 10.49 11.01 7.70
C ALA A 191 11.33 10.49 8.86
N ARG A 192 12.65 10.53 8.73
CA ARG A 192 13.59 10.10 9.77
C ARG A 192 14.28 11.33 10.35
N ARG A 193 14.29 11.46 11.68
CA ARG A 193 15.01 12.51 12.42
C ARG A 193 16.46 12.09 12.70
N SER A 194 17.32 13.04 13.04
CA SER A 194 18.74 12.81 13.35
C SER A 194 18.96 11.83 14.51
N ASN A 195 18.04 11.81 15.48
CA ASN A 195 18.03 10.87 16.61
C ASN A 195 17.51 9.46 16.23
N GLY A 196 17.30 9.17 14.94
CA GLY A 196 16.80 7.89 14.45
C GLY A 196 15.29 7.71 14.51
N THR A 197 14.53 8.61 15.15
CA THR A 197 13.06 8.50 15.22
C THR A 197 12.44 8.59 13.84
N ILE A 198 11.58 7.63 13.51
CA ILE A 198 10.83 7.59 12.25
C ILE A 198 9.39 8.05 12.49
N THR A 199 8.88 8.85 11.55
CA THR A 199 7.44 9.13 11.38
C THR A 199 7.01 8.56 10.05
N TRP A 200 5.98 7.74 10.04
CA TRP A 200 5.42 7.11 8.85
C TRP A 200 4.34 8.00 8.22
N LEU A 201 4.25 8.00 6.90
CA LEU A 201 3.11 8.55 6.16
C LEU A 201 2.23 7.38 5.72
N ILE A 202 1.01 7.32 6.24
CA ILE A 202 0.06 6.23 6.01
C ILE A 202 -1.12 6.76 5.21
N HIS A 203 -1.48 6.03 4.17
CA HIS A 203 -2.73 6.16 3.45
C HIS A 203 -3.71 5.10 3.95
N GLY A 204 -4.83 5.57 4.50
CA GLY A 204 -5.94 4.72 4.92
C GLY A 204 -6.91 4.47 3.78
N ASN A 205 -7.57 3.33 3.83
CA ASN A 205 -8.68 2.89 2.98
C ASN A 205 -10.05 3.28 3.57
N ARG A 206 -10.10 4.39 4.33
CA ARG A 206 -11.27 4.82 5.11
C ARG A 206 -11.90 6.12 4.57
N GLY A 207 -11.62 6.41 3.31
CA GLY A 207 -12.12 7.59 2.61
C GLY A 207 -11.40 8.89 2.98
N ASN A 208 -11.60 9.91 2.16
CA ASN A 208 -10.98 11.24 2.35
C ASN A 208 -11.32 11.93 3.68
N SER A 209 -12.42 11.54 4.35
CA SER A 209 -12.79 12.10 5.65
C SER A 209 -11.93 11.59 6.81
N TRP A 210 -11.18 10.49 6.60
CA TRP A 210 -10.27 9.93 7.58
C TRP A 210 -8.91 10.64 7.51
N GLY A 211 -8.33 10.98 8.66
CA GLY A 211 -7.11 11.78 8.75
C GLY A 211 -7.22 13.12 8.01
N ARG A 212 -6.21 13.44 7.22
CA ARG A 212 -6.16 14.60 6.33
C ARG A 212 -6.17 14.15 4.87
N ASN A 213 -7.36 14.06 4.29
CA ASN A 213 -7.59 13.54 2.92
C ASN A 213 -7.11 12.09 2.79
N GLY A 214 -7.55 11.21 3.69
CA GLY A 214 -7.17 9.79 3.71
C GLY A 214 -5.75 9.52 4.25
N LEU A 215 -5.00 10.55 4.65
CA LEU A 215 -3.60 10.43 5.07
C LEU A 215 -3.39 10.79 6.54
N ILE A 216 -2.50 10.06 7.21
CA ILE A 216 -2.01 10.38 8.56
C ILE A 216 -0.49 10.33 8.63
N LEU A 217 0.08 11.08 9.56
CA LEU A 217 1.43 10.84 10.06
C LEU A 217 1.34 9.93 11.29
N ALA A 218 2.09 8.85 11.36
CA ALA A 218 2.13 7.98 12.53
C ALA A 218 3.54 7.89 13.13
N ASP A 219 3.63 7.82 14.45
CA ASP A 219 4.91 7.60 15.13
C ASP A 219 5.42 6.16 14.92
N SER A 220 6.72 5.94 15.11
CA SER A 220 7.39 4.64 14.91
C SER A 220 6.80 3.49 15.72
N LYS A 221 6.07 3.78 16.80
CA LYS A 221 5.41 2.77 17.64
C LYS A 221 4.37 1.94 16.88
N ILE A 222 3.79 2.46 15.80
CA ILE A 222 2.81 1.71 14.99
C ILE A 222 3.42 0.49 14.25
N THR A 223 4.74 0.42 14.17
CA THR A 223 5.50 -0.67 13.54
C THR A 223 6.36 -1.46 14.53
N GLN A 224 6.10 -1.33 15.84
CA GLN A 224 6.93 -1.95 16.89
C GLN A 224 6.09 -2.47 18.07
N PRO A 225 6.37 -3.68 18.62
CA PRO A 225 7.52 -4.52 18.29
C PRO A 225 7.34 -5.41 17.06
N TYR A 226 6.11 -5.57 16.56
CA TYR A 226 5.84 -6.37 15.36
C TYR A 226 5.68 -5.48 14.15
N LEU A 227 6.42 -5.84 13.11
CA LEU A 227 6.31 -5.27 11.78
C LEU A 227 5.95 -6.42 10.83
N GLU A 228 4.78 -6.31 10.21
CA GLU A 228 4.37 -7.17 9.11
C GLU A 228 4.03 -6.27 7.92
N ALA A 229 5.03 -6.00 7.09
CA ALA A 229 4.87 -5.20 5.89
C ALA A 229 5.11 -6.03 4.64
N PHE A 230 4.26 -5.82 3.64
CA PHE A 230 4.35 -6.53 2.37
C PHE A 230 4.78 -5.56 1.29
N VAL A 231 5.79 -5.97 0.55
CA VAL A 231 6.44 -5.16 -0.46
C VAL A 231 6.30 -5.88 -1.79
N LEU A 232 5.82 -5.15 -2.78
CA LEU A 232 5.84 -5.62 -4.16
C LEU A 232 7.16 -5.16 -4.78
N GLU A 233 7.84 -6.07 -5.45
CA GLU A 233 9.12 -5.84 -6.09
C GLU A 233 9.03 -6.18 -7.57
N PRO A 234 9.61 -5.37 -8.48
CA PRO A 234 9.87 -5.80 -9.84
C PRO A 234 10.70 -7.09 -9.84
N PRO A 235 10.56 -7.93 -10.90
CA PRO A 235 11.29 -9.20 -10.99
C PRO A 235 12.79 -9.00 -11.13
#